data_AF-A0A949K254-F1
#
_entry.id   AF-A0A949K254-F1
#
_cell.length_a   1.000
_cell.length_b   1.000
_cell.length_c   1.000
_cell.angle_alpha   90.00
_cell.angle_beta   90.00
_cell.angle_gamma   90.00
#
_symmetry.space_group_name_H-M   'P 1'
#
loop_
_entity.id
_entity.type
_entity.pdbx_description
1 polymer ?
#
loop_
_entity_poly.entity_id
_entity_poly.type
_entity_poly.pdbx_seq_one_letter_code
_entity_poly.pdbx_strand_id
1 'polypeptide(L)'
;MDKKVQLNNEEKKDGFLVDRSRQSAMRELKLTLKNDVVFRSVFRRSKKGLQGLLGALLNAPPESIRDIEFLDTHLDQEYLEDKEGILDLRILCQNKRHINIEMQMYHVNYWEDRSLFYNSKLFVSSVRKGEDYRNAKACIHIGILDFTLFPDQREFYSIHKIANVKTGRIYSDKLAFHVVELSKLKQASETERGTDVYRWARLISAGSIQEMKTLAKGDEYMKETVDT
;
A
#
# COMPACT_ATOMS: atom_id res chain seq x y z
N MET A 1 25.38 -43.64 35.07
CA MET A 1 25.28 -42.28 35.62
C MET A 1 26.11 -41.31 34.80
N ASP A 2 25.63 -40.57 33.81
CA ASP A 2 24.56 -40.76 32.82
C ASP A 2 24.83 -39.70 31.74
N LYS A 3 25.79 -39.99 30.83
CA LYS A 3 26.08 -39.11 29.68
C LYS A 3 24.83 -38.83 28.82
N LYS A 4 23.88 -39.76 28.80
CA LYS A 4 22.57 -39.61 28.13
C LYS A 4 21.64 -38.59 28.80
N VAL A 5 21.75 -38.38 30.12
CA VAL A 5 20.92 -37.39 30.84
C VAL A 5 21.46 -35.97 30.67
N GLN A 6 22.78 -35.81 30.53
CA GLN A 6 23.39 -34.51 30.22
C GLN A 6 23.07 -34.02 28.81
N LEU A 7 23.17 -34.88 27.79
CA LEU A 7 22.84 -34.53 26.39
C LEU A 7 21.37 -34.11 26.23
N ASN A 8 20.44 -34.84 26.86
CA ASN A 8 19.00 -34.50 26.84
C ASN A 8 18.66 -33.17 27.52
N ASN A 9 19.48 -32.73 28.48
CA ASN A 9 19.28 -31.46 29.18
C ASN A 9 19.87 -30.27 28.39
N GLU A 10 20.94 -30.48 27.63
CA GLU A 10 21.51 -29.44 26.75
C GLU A 10 20.62 -29.17 25.54
N GLU A 11 20.08 -30.20 24.87
CA GLU A 11 19.15 -30.04 23.74
C GLU A 11 17.83 -29.35 24.16
N LYS A 12 17.32 -29.65 25.37
CA LYS A 12 16.14 -28.95 25.92
C LYS A 12 16.43 -27.49 26.28
N LYS A 13 17.66 -27.18 26.71
CA LYS A 13 18.08 -25.81 27.03
C LYS A 13 18.24 -24.99 25.77
N ASP A 14 18.82 -25.56 24.71
CA ASP A 14 18.94 -24.93 23.39
C ASP A 14 17.58 -24.72 22.74
N GLY A 15 16.67 -25.70 22.77
CA GLY A 15 15.29 -25.52 22.28
C GLY A 15 14.53 -24.41 23.00
N PHE A 16 14.73 -24.26 24.32
CA PHE A 16 14.11 -23.22 25.12
C PHE A 16 14.74 -21.83 24.92
N LEU A 17 16.06 -21.77 24.70
CA LEU A 17 16.79 -20.54 24.35
C LEU A 17 16.43 -20.06 22.95
N VAL A 18 16.23 -20.97 21.98
CA VAL A 18 15.77 -20.68 20.62
C VAL A 18 14.31 -20.23 20.59
N ASP A 19 13.44 -20.80 21.42
CA ASP A 19 12.03 -20.35 21.54
C ASP A 19 11.92 -18.99 22.25
N ARG A 20 12.71 -18.74 23.30
CA ARG A 20 12.79 -17.40 23.92
C ARG A 20 13.43 -16.36 23.02
N SER A 21 14.45 -16.71 22.23
CA SER A 21 15.04 -15.78 21.28
C SER A 21 14.10 -15.50 20.11
N ARG A 22 13.30 -16.49 19.66
CA ARG A 22 12.18 -16.26 18.73
C ARG A 22 11.09 -15.39 19.33
N GLN A 23 10.64 -15.65 20.56
CA GLN A 23 9.62 -14.84 21.22
C GLN A 23 10.12 -13.43 21.56
N SER A 24 11.42 -13.27 21.84
CA SER A 24 12.10 -11.97 22.02
C SER A 24 12.27 -11.24 20.69
N ALA A 25 12.67 -11.93 19.62
CA ALA A 25 12.76 -11.38 18.26
C ALA A 25 11.38 -11.03 17.69
N MET A 26 10.33 -11.80 18.02
CA MET A 26 8.93 -11.48 17.73
C MET A 26 8.42 -10.32 18.59
N ARG A 27 8.92 -10.15 19.82
CA ARG A 27 8.68 -8.95 20.66
C ARG A 27 9.42 -7.71 20.15
N GLU A 28 10.52 -7.88 19.42
CA GLU A 28 11.31 -6.79 18.82
C GLU A 28 10.97 -6.48 17.36
N LEU A 29 10.27 -7.37 16.65
CA LEU A 29 9.64 -7.03 15.38
C LEU A 29 8.49 -6.05 15.64
N LYS A 30 8.75 -4.77 15.43
CA LYS A 30 7.70 -3.75 15.31
C LYS A 30 6.87 -4.04 14.05
N LEU A 31 5.90 -4.94 14.20
CA LEU A 31 4.84 -5.22 13.22
C LEU A 31 4.00 -3.95 13.05
N THR A 32 4.39 -3.14 12.08
CA THR A 32 3.71 -1.89 11.70
C THR A 32 3.31 -1.98 10.23
N LEU A 33 2.24 -1.29 9.87
CA LEU A 33 1.76 -1.22 8.48
C LEU A 33 2.71 -0.47 7.55
N LYS A 34 3.73 0.22 8.08
CA LYS A 34 4.82 0.81 7.30
C LYS A 34 5.76 -0.24 6.70
N ASN A 35 5.79 -1.45 7.25
CA ASN A 35 6.54 -2.54 6.64
C ASN A 35 5.76 -3.08 5.42
N ASP A 36 6.39 -3.12 4.25
CA ASP A 36 5.81 -3.54 2.97
C ASP A 36 5.25 -4.98 3.03
N VAL A 37 5.98 -5.90 3.67
CA VAL A 37 5.55 -7.30 3.82
C VAL A 37 4.29 -7.39 4.70
N VAL A 38 4.25 -6.66 5.81
CA VAL A 38 3.07 -6.59 6.69
C VAL A 38 1.91 -5.94 5.96
N PHE A 39 2.12 -4.79 5.31
CA PHE A 39 1.12 -4.07 4.53
C PHE A 39 0.47 -4.99 3.48
N ARG A 40 1.31 -5.63 2.65
CA ARG A 40 0.85 -6.58 1.62
C ARG A 40 0.08 -7.74 2.24
N SER A 41 0.59 -8.34 3.31
CA SER A 41 -0.06 -9.48 3.98
C SER A 41 -1.44 -9.11 4.53
N VAL A 42 -1.53 -8.01 5.27
CA VAL A 42 -2.77 -7.52 5.90
C VAL A 42 -3.81 -7.19 4.84
N PHE A 43 -3.47 -6.37 3.84
CA PHE A 43 -4.47 -5.93 2.85
C PHE A 43 -4.84 -7.00 1.82
N ARG A 44 -4.01 -8.04 1.62
CA ARG A 44 -4.43 -9.21 0.84
C ARG A 44 -5.39 -10.13 1.61
N ARG A 45 -5.25 -10.22 2.93
CA ARG A 45 -6.10 -11.06 3.79
C ARG A 45 -7.39 -10.33 4.19
N SER A 46 -7.33 -9.02 4.39
CA SER A 46 -8.46 -8.17 4.77
C SER A 46 -9.02 -7.44 3.56
N LYS A 47 -9.90 -8.09 2.79
CA LYS A 47 -10.60 -7.43 1.68
C LYS A 47 -11.43 -6.24 2.18
N LYS A 48 -12.10 -6.38 3.32
CA LYS A 48 -12.88 -5.29 3.93
C LYS A 48 -12.00 -4.13 4.38
N GLY A 49 -10.86 -4.39 5.03
CA GLY A 49 -9.88 -3.36 5.33
C GLY A 49 -9.38 -2.61 4.07
N LEU A 50 -9.06 -3.37 3.01
CA LEU A 50 -8.66 -2.80 1.72
C LEU A 50 -9.77 -1.97 1.06
N GLN A 51 -11.04 -2.38 1.17
CA GLN A 51 -12.18 -1.58 0.71
C GLN A 51 -12.25 -0.24 1.41
N GLY A 52 -12.07 -0.20 2.73
CA GLY A 52 -12.05 1.05 3.48
C GLY A 52 -10.88 1.97 3.09
N LEU A 53 -9.68 1.41 2.93
CA LEU A 53 -8.51 2.17 2.49
C LEU A 53 -8.71 2.74 1.08
N LEU A 54 -9.16 1.92 0.14
CA LEU A 54 -9.45 2.36 -1.24
C LEU A 54 -10.60 3.37 -1.29
N GLY A 55 -11.64 3.20 -0.47
CA GLY A 55 -12.74 4.16 -0.38
C GLY A 55 -12.24 5.56 -0.02
N ALA A 56 -11.40 5.65 1.02
CA ALA A 56 -10.77 6.90 1.41
C ALA A 56 -9.91 7.49 0.28
N LEU A 57 -9.00 6.69 -0.30
CA LEU A 57 -8.04 7.15 -1.31
C LEU A 57 -8.65 7.45 -2.68
N LEU A 58 -9.83 6.93 -2.98
CA LEU A 58 -10.54 7.18 -4.24
C LEU A 58 -11.69 8.17 -4.07
N ASN A 59 -11.87 8.71 -2.85
CA ASN A 59 -13.00 9.57 -2.47
C ASN A 59 -14.34 8.93 -2.87
N ALA A 60 -14.54 7.68 -2.46
CA ALA A 60 -15.71 6.88 -2.78
C ALA A 60 -16.21 6.15 -1.52
N PRO A 61 -17.53 5.92 -1.39
CA PRO A 61 -18.04 5.06 -0.32
C PRO A 61 -17.37 3.68 -0.38
N PRO A 62 -16.83 3.14 0.73
CA PRO A 62 -16.16 1.85 0.73
C PRO A 62 -17.02 0.71 0.14
N GLU A 63 -18.34 0.77 0.31
CA GLU A 63 -19.31 -0.20 -0.19
C GLU A 63 -19.44 -0.18 -1.73
N SER A 64 -18.94 0.87 -2.38
CA SER A 64 -18.83 0.98 -3.84
C SER A 64 -17.56 0.33 -4.39
N ILE A 65 -16.58 0.02 -3.53
CA ILE A 65 -15.35 -0.71 -3.90
C ILE A 65 -15.65 -2.21 -3.88
N ARG A 66 -16.18 -2.72 -4.98
CA ARG A 66 -16.61 -4.11 -5.13
C ARG A 66 -15.70 -4.90 -6.07
N ASP A 67 -15.85 -6.22 -6.00
CA ASP A 67 -15.17 -7.20 -6.85
C ASP A 67 -13.65 -7.00 -6.88
N ILE A 68 -13.05 -6.85 -5.69
CA ILE A 68 -11.59 -6.78 -5.54
C ILE A 68 -10.98 -8.12 -5.94
N GLU A 69 -10.36 -8.11 -7.12
CA GLU A 69 -9.53 -9.17 -7.66
C GLU A 69 -8.05 -8.80 -7.50
N PHE A 70 -7.28 -9.67 -6.86
CA PHE A 70 -5.82 -9.53 -6.80
C PHE A 70 -5.20 -10.16 -8.03
N LEU A 71 -4.44 -9.36 -8.78
CA LEU A 71 -3.72 -9.79 -9.96
C LEU A 71 -2.25 -10.11 -9.63
N ASP A 72 -1.53 -10.71 -10.58
CA ASP A 72 -0.08 -10.92 -10.47
C ASP A 72 0.65 -9.58 -10.32
N THR A 73 1.53 -9.51 -9.35
CA THR A 73 2.35 -8.35 -9.03
C THR A 73 3.46 -8.13 -10.04
N HIS A 74 3.87 -9.15 -10.78
CA HIS A 74 4.82 -8.99 -11.88
C HIS A 74 4.11 -8.34 -13.07
N LEU A 75 4.71 -7.27 -13.57
CA LEU A 75 4.26 -6.62 -14.79
C LEU A 75 4.71 -7.42 -16.01
N ASP A 76 3.86 -7.46 -17.03
CA ASP A 76 4.12 -8.22 -18.24
C ASP A 76 5.40 -7.74 -18.94
N GLN A 77 6.26 -8.67 -19.32
CA GLN A 77 7.43 -8.46 -20.17
C GLN A 77 7.16 -9.05 -21.54
N GLU A 78 7.37 -8.27 -22.60
CA GLU A 78 7.23 -8.71 -23.99
C GLU A 78 8.58 -9.20 -24.53
N TYR A 79 9.67 -8.56 -24.13
CA TYR A 79 11.04 -8.88 -24.54
C TYR A 79 11.91 -9.23 -23.32
N LEU A 80 13.00 -9.97 -23.54
CA LEU A 80 13.92 -10.38 -22.47
C LEU A 80 14.63 -9.16 -21.82
N GLU A 81 14.83 -8.11 -22.61
CA GLU A 81 15.48 -6.88 -22.19
C GLU A 81 14.54 -5.90 -21.48
N ASP A 82 13.23 -6.21 -21.42
CA ASP A 82 12.25 -5.36 -20.75
C ASP A 82 12.57 -5.22 -19.27
N LYS A 83 12.47 -3.99 -18.76
CA LYS A 83 12.63 -3.73 -17.34
C LYS A 83 11.54 -4.44 -16.53
N GLU A 84 11.96 -5.31 -15.62
CA GLU A 84 11.05 -5.94 -14.67
C GLU A 84 10.44 -4.90 -13.73
N GLY A 85 9.12 -4.99 -13.53
CA GLY A 85 8.40 -4.25 -12.51
C GLY A 85 7.60 -5.21 -11.64
N ILE A 86 7.83 -5.15 -10.33
CA ILE A 86 7.12 -5.94 -9.33
C ILE A 86 6.40 -4.97 -8.42
N LEU A 87 5.07 -5.12 -8.33
CA LEU A 87 4.20 -4.29 -7.52
C LEU A 87 4.00 -4.87 -6.12
N ASP A 88 3.70 -4.05 -5.12
CA ASP A 88 3.30 -4.58 -3.80
C ASP A 88 1.88 -5.15 -3.84
N LEU A 89 0.94 -4.38 -4.40
CA LEU A 89 -0.45 -4.80 -4.63
C LEU A 89 -0.89 -4.38 -6.03
N ARG A 90 -1.47 -5.32 -6.79
CA ARG A 90 -2.16 -5.06 -8.05
C ARG A 90 -3.59 -5.55 -7.94
N ILE A 91 -4.53 -4.65 -8.17
CA ILE A 91 -5.96 -4.86 -7.92
C ILE A 91 -6.74 -4.48 -9.18
N LEU A 92 -7.75 -5.28 -9.51
CA LEU A 92 -8.82 -4.91 -10.41
C LEU A 92 -10.12 -4.82 -9.61
N CYS A 93 -10.84 -3.70 -9.75
CA CYS A 93 -12.15 -3.49 -9.11
C CYS A 93 -13.28 -3.47 -10.15
N GLN A 94 -14.53 -3.66 -9.70
CA GLN A 94 -15.74 -3.76 -10.54
C GLN A 94 -15.88 -2.67 -11.62
N ASN A 95 -15.45 -1.43 -11.32
CA ASN A 95 -15.49 -0.30 -12.26
C ASN A 95 -14.40 -0.38 -13.36
N LYS A 96 -13.83 -1.57 -13.59
CA LYS A 96 -12.70 -1.83 -14.48
C LYS A 96 -11.54 -0.87 -14.25
N ARG A 97 -11.24 -0.57 -12.98
CA ARG A 97 -10.09 0.25 -12.60
C ARG A 97 -8.96 -0.67 -12.16
N HIS A 98 -7.80 -0.53 -12.79
CA HIS A 98 -6.57 -1.10 -12.26
C HIS A 98 -6.01 -0.16 -11.20
N ILE A 99 -5.75 -0.71 -10.03
CA ILE A 99 -5.14 0.02 -8.92
C ILE A 99 -3.87 -0.72 -8.56
N ASN A 100 -2.77 0.03 -8.47
CA ASN A 100 -1.55 -0.49 -7.87
C ASN A 100 -1.17 0.38 -6.68
N ILE A 101 -0.76 -0.26 -5.59
CA ILE A 101 -0.39 0.39 -4.34
C ILE A 101 1.04 -0.02 -4.02
N GLU A 102 1.89 0.94 -3.71
CA GLU A 102 3.28 0.74 -3.28
C GLU A 102 3.51 1.37 -1.91
N MET A 103 4.16 0.64 -1.00
CA MET A 103 4.64 1.16 0.28
C MET A 103 6.15 1.40 0.19
N GLN A 104 6.58 2.66 0.34
CA GLN A 104 7.99 3.01 0.19
C GLN A 104 8.51 3.83 1.38
N MET A 105 9.39 3.20 2.15
CA MET A 105 9.98 3.77 3.37
C MET A 105 11.26 4.57 3.12
N TYR A 106 12.07 4.12 2.17
CA TYR A 106 13.33 4.76 1.83
C TYR A 106 13.14 5.74 0.68
N HIS A 107 13.78 6.90 0.77
CA HIS A 107 13.78 7.89 -0.31
C HIS A 107 14.32 7.28 -1.61
N VAL A 108 13.55 7.42 -2.69
CA VAL A 108 13.92 6.95 -4.02
C VAL A 108 13.93 8.15 -4.96
N ASN A 109 15.11 8.53 -5.44
CA ASN A 109 15.29 9.73 -6.28
C ASN A 109 14.53 9.68 -7.62
N TYR A 110 14.10 8.50 -8.06
CA TYR A 110 13.39 8.25 -9.32
C TYR A 110 11.95 7.76 -9.07
N TRP A 111 11.34 8.12 -7.94
CA TRP A 111 9.99 7.67 -7.60
C TRP A 111 8.96 8.02 -8.68
N GLU A 112 9.00 9.25 -9.19
CA GLU A 112 8.10 9.71 -10.25
C GLU A 112 8.24 8.82 -11.49
N ASP A 113 9.46 8.58 -11.97
CA ASP A 113 9.72 7.72 -13.13
C ASP A 113 9.25 6.27 -12.91
N ARG A 114 9.49 5.71 -11.72
CA ARG A 114 9.04 4.35 -11.37
C ARG A 114 7.52 4.26 -11.36
N SER A 115 6.86 5.23 -10.75
CA SER A 115 5.39 5.29 -10.67
C SER A 115 4.78 5.42 -12.07
N LEU A 116 5.34 6.29 -12.91
CA LEU A 116 4.95 6.49 -14.31
C LEU A 116 5.10 5.20 -15.11
N PHE A 117 6.26 4.53 -14.99
CA PHE A 117 6.54 3.27 -15.68
C PHE A 117 5.51 2.18 -15.30
N TYR A 118 5.29 1.96 -14.01
CA TYR A 118 4.34 0.95 -13.53
C TYR A 118 2.91 1.22 -14.01
N ASN A 119 2.43 2.46 -13.81
CA ASN A 119 1.05 2.79 -14.17
C ASN A 119 0.83 2.74 -15.69
N SER A 120 1.84 3.12 -16.48
CA SER A 120 1.77 3.07 -17.95
C SER A 120 1.74 1.64 -18.48
N LYS A 121 2.53 0.72 -17.91
CA LYS A 121 2.48 -0.71 -18.27
C LYS A 121 1.10 -1.32 -17.97
N LEU A 122 0.48 -0.94 -16.85
CA LEU A 122 -0.90 -1.34 -16.56
C LEU A 122 -1.92 -0.77 -17.55
N PHE A 123 -1.72 0.48 -18.00
CA PHE A 123 -2.61 1.11 -18.96
C PHE A 123 -2.54 0.44 -20.34
N VAL A 124 -1.34 0.19 -20.84
CA VAL A 124 -1.14 -0.48 -22.14
C VAL A 124 -1.65 -1.93 -22.10
N SER A 125 -1.40 -2.68 -21.01
CA SER A 125 -1.90 -4.05 -20.86
C SER A 125 -3.44 -4.14 -20.70
N SER A 126 -4.13 -3.01 -20.51
CA SER A 126 -5.58 -3.00 -20.32
C SER A 126 -6.41 -3.14 -21.60
N VAL A 127 -5.79 -3.00 -22.77
CA VAL A 127 -6.43 -3.14 -24.09
C VAL A 127 -5.67 -4.14 -24.94
N ARG A 128 -6.37 -5.10 -25.52
CA ARG A 128 -5.80 -6.14 -26.38
C ARG A 128 -6.00 -5.81 -27.86
N LYS A 129 -5.21 -6.47 -28.71
CA LYS A 129 -5.33 -6.36 -30.17
C LYS A 129 -6.77 -6.65 -30.61
N GLY A 130 -7.35 -5.74 -31.37
CA GLY A 130 -8.72 -5.84 -31.87
C GLY A 130 -9.79 -5.25 -30.95
N GLU A 131 -9.44 -4.85 -29.73
CA GLU A 131 -10.36 -4.12 -28.85
C GLU A 131 -10.36 -2.61 -29.15
N ASP A 132 -11.50 -1.97 -28.89
CA ASP A 132 -11.63 -0.52 -28.99
C ASP A 132 -10.88 0.19 -27.86
N TYR A 133 -10.13 1.25 -28.15
CA TYR A 133 -9.40 2.04 -27.15
C TYR A 133 -10.30 2.68 -26.08
N ARG A 134 -11.61 2.83 -26.33
CA ARG A 134 -12.59 3.24 -25.32
C ARG A 134 -12.64 2.25 -24.14
N ASN A 135 -12.29 0.99 -24.38
CA ASN A 135 -12.18 -0.06 -23.36
C ASN A 135 -10.94 0.05 -22.48
N ALA A 136 -9.99 0.96 -22.81
CA ALA A 136 -8.83 1.23 -21.95
C ALA A 136 -9.30 1.57 -20.55
N LYS A 137 -8.85 0.76 -19.61
CA LYS A 137 -9.21 0.86 -18.19
C LYS A 137 -8.50 2.04 -17.56
N ALA A 138 -9.12 2.66 -16.57
CA ALA A 138 -8.41 3.64 -15.76
C ALA A 138 -7.38 2.91 -14.88
N CYS A 139 -6.19 3.49 -14.75
CA CYS A 139 -5.05 2.99 -14.00
C CYS A 139 -4.63 4.04 -12.97
N ILE A 140 -4.72 3.65 -11.70
CA ILE A 140 -4.41 4.50 -10.56
C ILE A 140 -3.22 3.89 -9.84
N HIS A 141 -2.12 4.66 -9.80
CA HIS A 141 -0.98 4.36 -8.94
C HIS A 141 -1.18 5.06 -7.60
N ILE A 142 -0.95 4.36 -6.50
CA ILE A 142 -1.03 4.89 -5.14
C ILE A 142 0.32 4.65 -4.47
N GLY A 143 1.12 5.71 -4.33
CA GLY A 143 2.36 5.68 -3.55
C GLY A 143 2.12 6.12 -2.12
N ILE A 144 2.37 5.24 -1.15
CA ILE A 144 2.36 5.58 0.28
C ILE A 144 3.82 5.68 0.73
N LEU A 145 4.27 6.91 1.01
CA LEU A 145 5.68 7.26 1.14
C LEU A 145 5.99 7.73 2.56
N ASP A 146 7.05 7.22 3.18
CA ASP A 146 7.55 7.74 4.47
C ASP A 146 8.64 8.81 4.34
N PHE A 147 8.67 9.48 3.18
CA PHE A 147 9.55 10.59 2.88
C PHE A 147 8.79 11.71 2.16
N THR A 148 9.40 12.88 2.11
CA THR A 148 8.86 14.03 1.38
C THR A 148 9.33 13.96 -0.07
N LEU A 149 8.40 13.71 -0.99
CA LEU A 149 8.62 13.76 -2.44
C LEU A 149 8.52 15.19 -2.97
N PHE A 150 7.54 15.97 -2.49
CA PHE A 150 7.29 17.33 -2.98
C PHE A 150 7.58 18.36 -1.88
N PRO A 151 8.84 18.83 -1.72
CA PRO A 151 9.21 19.73 -0.62
C PRO A 151 8.53 21.11 -0.69
N ASP A 152 8.09 21.52 -1.88
CA ASP A 152 7.38 22.77 -2.16
C ASP A 152 5.86 22.68 -1.90
N GLN A 153 5.33 21.48 -1.71
CA GLN A 153 3.90 21.25 -1.48
C GLN A 153 3.61 20.96 -0.01
N ARG A 154 2.60 21.63 0.55
CA ARG A 154 2.23 21.49 1.97
C ARG A 154 1.38 20.26 2.25
N GLU A 155 0.55 19.88 1.29
CA GLU A 155 -0.40 18.78 1.45
C GLU A 155 0.32 17.44 1.64
N PHE A 156 -0.24 16.58 2.49
CA PHE A 156 0.29 15.23 2.69
C PHE A 156 -0.31 14.22 1.70
N TYR A 157 -1.39 14.58 1.03
CA TYR A 157 -2.08 13.73 0.06
C TYR A 157 -2.38 14.54 -1.20
N SER A 158 -1.89 14.07 -2.34
CA SER A 158 -2.03 14.74 -3.64
C SER A 158 -2.48 13.76 -4.73
N ILE A 159 -3.17 14.29 -5.75
CA ILE A 159 -3.61 13.53 -6.92
C ILE A 159 -3.12 14.23 -8.18
N HIS A 160 -2.27 13.54 -8.94
CA HIS A 160 -1.68 14.04 -10.18
C HIS A 160 -2.31 13.36 -11.39
N LYS A 161 -2.67 14.15 -12.41
CA LYS A 161 -3.37 13.71 -13.63
C LYS A 161 -2.82 14.41 -14.85
N ILE A 162 -3.14 13.89 -16.04
CA ILE A 162 -2.80 14.55 -17.31
C ILE A 162 -3.72 15.76 -17.50
N ALA A 163 -3.13 16.95 -17.57
CA ALA A 163 -3.85 18.21 -17.66
C ALA A 163 -3.25 19.14 -18.72
N ASN A 164 -4.07 20.08 -19.20
CA ASN A 164 -3.63 21.17 -20.04
C ASN A 164 -2.79 22.16 -19.21
N VAL A 165 -1.53 22.36 -19.59
CA VAL A 165 -0.55 23.18 -18.85
C VAL A 165 -1.03 24.61 -18.61
N LYS A 166 -1.74 25.23 -19.55
CA LYS A 166 -2.18 26.63 -19.44
C LYS A 166 -3.43 26.80 -18.60
N THR A 167 -4.39 25.89 -18.74
CA THR A 167 -5.75 26.04 -18.18
C THR A 167 -6.01 25.18 -16.96
N GLY A 168 -5.16 24.19 -16.68
CA GLY A 168 -5.40 23.18 -15.65
C GLY A 168 -6.53 22.21 -15.99
N ARG A 169 -7.18 22.31 -17.16
CA ARG A 169 -8.24 21.39 -17.56
C ARG A 169 -7.69 19.97 -17.66
N ILE A 170 -8.29 19.05 -16.92
CA ILE A 170 -7.95 17.63 -17.01
C ILE A 170 -8.21 17.14 -18.45
N TYR A 171 -7.17 16.64 -19.08
CA TYR A 171 -7.24 16.01 -20.41
C TYR A 171 -7.80 14.59 -20.28
N SER A 172 -7.29 13.84 -19.29
CA SER A 172 -7.75 12.50 -18.97
C SER A 172 -7.46 12.19 -17.50
N ASP A 173 -8.38 11.49 -16.85
CA ASP A 173 -8.23 10.94 -15.51
C ASP A 173 -8.02 9.41 -15.50
N LYS A 174 -7.89 8.81 -16.69
CA LYS A 174 -7.59 7.37 -16.82
C LYS A 174 -6.17 7.00 -16.37
N LEU A 175 -5.26 7.96 -16.27
CA LEU A 175 -3.94 7.80 -15.68
C LEU A 175 -3.84 8.80 -14.52
N ALA A 176 -3.87 8.27 -13.29
CA ALA A 176 -3.79 9.08 -12.07
C ALA A 176 -2.73 8.53 -11.12
N PHE A 177 -2.08 9.44 -10.40
CA PHE A 177 -1.03 9.14 -9.42
C PHE A 177 -1.42 9.78 -8.10
N HIS A 178 -1.76 8.95 -7.14
CA HIS A 178 -2.11 9.34 -5.78
C HIS A 178 -0.84 9.20 -4.95
N VAL A 179 -0.45 10.26 -4.25
CA VAL A 179 0.75 10.24 -3.39
C VAL A 179 0.36 10.62 -1.99
N VAL A 180 0.64 9.74 -1.03
CA VAL A 180 0.45 9.95 0.41
C VAL A 180 1.82 10.06 1.08
N GLU A 181 2.23 11.26 1.46
CA GLU A 181 3.50 11.56 2.14
C GLU A 181 3.31 11.54 3.65
N LEU A 182 3.55 10.38 4.28
CA LEU A 182 3.38 10.16 5.72
C LEU A 182 4.25 11.10 6.56
N SER A 183 5.40 11.51 6.04
CA SER A 183 6.31 12.49 6.67
C SER A 183 5.63 13.83 6.97
N LYS A 184 4.60 14.21 6.20
CA LYS A 184 3.89 15.48 6.31
C LYS A 184 2.67 15.44 7.25
N LEU A 185 2.30 14.27 7.79
CA LEU A 185 1.10 14.12 8.64
C LEU A 185 1.07 15.02 9.87
N LYS A 186 2.24 15.36 10.43
CA LYS A 186 2.34 16.28 11.58
C LYS A 186 1.91 17.70 11.20
N GLN A 187 2.09 18.08 9.94
CA GLN A 187 1.84 19.43 9.41
C GLN A 187 0.47 19.56 8.72
N ALA A 188 -0.29 18.46 8.62
CA ALA A 188 -1.65 18.44 8.06
C ALA A 188 -2.53 19.52 8.71
N SER A 189 -3.32 20.20 7.87
CA SER A 189 -4.28 21.25 8.25
C SER A 189 -5.45 20.64 9.00
N GLU A 190 -6.27 21.49 9.63
CA GLU A 190 -7.49 21.03 10.27
C GLU A 190 -8.45 20.35 9.28
N THR A 191 -8.59 20.91 8.08
CA THR A 191 -9.39 20.30 7.01
C THR A 191 -8.86 18.92 6.63
N GLU A 192 -7.56 18.79 6.42
CA GLU A 192 -6.91 17.50 6.12
C GLU A 192 -7.13 16.48 7.26
N ARG A 193 -7.01 16.91 8.52
CA ARG A 193 -7.21 16.05 9.70
C ARG A 193 -8.63 15.50 9.81
N GLY A 194 -9.61 16.19 9.25
CA GLY A 194 -11.00 15.75 9.16
C GLY A 194 -11.27 14.68 8.09
N THR A 195 -10.30 14.33 7.24
CA THR A 195 -10.49 13.37 6.15
C THR A 195 -10.24 11.92 6.55
N ASP A 196 -10.91 10.97 5.89
CA ASP A 196 -10.61 9.55 6.08
C ASP A 196 -9.22 9.15 5.59
N VAL A 197 -8.68 9.84 4.57
CA VAL A 197 -7.30 9.63 4.11
C VAL A 197 -6.31 9.92 5.25
N TYR A 198 -6.53 11.00 6.00
CA TYR A 198 -5.70 11.30 7.17
C TYR A 198 -5.80 10.22 8.25
N ARG A 199 -7.02 9.73 8.52
CA ARG A 199 -7.25 8.67 9.51
C ARG A 199 -6.53 7.37 9.11
N TRP A 200 -6.61 6.96 7.84
CA TRP A 200 -5.87 5.81 7.31
C TRP A 200 -4.36 6.02 7.33
N ALA A 201 -3.87 7.19 6.92
CA ALA A 201 -2.44 7.50 6.95
C ALA A 201 -1.87 7.49 8.39
N ARG A 202 -2.67 7.92 9.38
CA ARG A 202 -2.35 7.78 10.80
C ARG A 202 -2.31 6.33 11.26
N LEU A 203 -3.29 5.51 10.85
CA LEU A 203 -3.31 4.08 11.16
C LEU A 203 -2.07 3.38 10.60
N ILE A 204 -1.73 3.65 9.33
CA ILE A 204 -0.54 3.12 8.67
C ILE A 204 0.74 3.56 9.38
N SER A 205 0.78 4.81 9.85
CA SER A 205 1.93 5.39 10.54
C SER A 205 2.06 5.01 12.01
N ALA A 206 1.10 4.26 12.57
CA ALA A 206 1.10 3.91 13.98
C ALA A 206 2.31 3.04 14.33
N GLY A 207 2.95 3.37 15.45
CA GLY A 207 4.18 2.69 15.90
C GLY A 207 3.94 1.39 16.65
N SER A 208 2.68 1.04 16.92
CA SER A 208 2.30 -0.16 17.68
C SER A 208 0.87 -0.62 17.39
N ILE A 209 0.58 -1.91 17.65
CA ILE A 209 -0.78 -2.47 17.58
C ILE A 209 -1.74 -1.76 18.54
N GLN A 210 -1.29 -1.34 19.72
CA GLN A 210 -2.16 -0.64 20.68
C GLN A 210 -2.59 0.74 20.18
N GLU A 211 -1.68 1.45 19.52
CA GLU A 211 -1.99 2.71 18.83
C GLU A 211 -2.97 2.46 17.67
N MET A 212 -2.71 1.44 16.85
CA MET A 212 -3.62 1.05 15.75
C MET A 212 -5.04 0.74 16.25
N LYS A 213 -5.17 -0.06 17.31
CA LYS A 213 -6.47 -0.36 17.94
C LYS A 213 -7.19 0.89 18.45
N THR A 214 -6.44 1.88 18.91
CA THR A 214 -7.00 3.14 19.39
C THR A 214 -7.50 3.99 18.22
N LEU A 215 -6.73 4.07 17.13
CA LEU A 215 -7.08 4.80 15.91
C LEU A 215 -8.26 4.16 15.16
N ALA A 216 -8.39 2.84 15.21
CA ALA A 216 -9.48 2.10 14.57
C ALA A 216 -10.82 2.18 15.33
N LYS A 217 -10.87 2.75 16.54
CA LYS A 217 -12.13 2.83 17.30
C LYS A 217 -13.19 3.59 16.51
N GLY A 218 -14.39 3.03 16.48
CA GLY A 218 -15.53 3.59 15.75
C GLY A 218 -15.53 3.31 14.23
N ASP A 219 -14.49 2.67 13.69
CA ASP A 219 -14.37 2.41 12.25
C ASP A 219 -14.26 0.91 11.97
N GLU A 220 -15.28 0.33 11.34
CA GLU A 220 -15.30 -1.12 11.12
C GLU A 220 -14.25 -1.60 10.10
N TYR A 221 -13.86 -0.75 9.14
CA TYR A 221 -12.88 -1.10 8.12
C TYR A 221 -11.48 -1.10 8.71
N MET A 222 -11.13 -0.07 9.50
CA MET A 222 -9.84 -0.03 10.19
C MET A 222 -9.75 -1.11 11.27
N LYS A 223 -10.85 -1.44 11.98
CA LYS A 223 -10.85 -2.54 12.95
C LYS A 223 -10.51 -3.87 12.27
N GLU A 224 -11.16 -4.17 11.15
CA GLU A 224 -10.86 -5.37 10.37
C GLU A 224 -9.37 -5.43 9.97
N THR A 225 -8.80 -4.31 9.51
CA THR A 225 -7.37 -4.22 9.18
C THR A 225 -6.49 -4.56 10.38
N VAL A 226 -6.82 -4.04 11.57
CA VAL A 226 -6.01 -4.23 12.78
C VAL A 226 -6.12 -5.64 13.36
N ASP A 227 -7.24 -6.30 13.15
CA ASP A 227 -7.50 -7.65 13.70
C ASP A 227 -7.00 -8.79 12.78
N THR A 228 -6.50 -8.48 11.58
CA THR A 228 -6.01 -9.45 10.56
C THR A 228 -4.59 -9.98 10.83
#